data_AF-A0A2C9V7D8-F1
#
_entry.id   AF-A0A2C9V7D8-F1
#
_cell.length_a   1.000
_cell.length_b   1.000
_cell.length_c   1.000
_cell.angle_alpha   90.00
_cell.angle_beta   90.00
_cell.angle_gamma   90.00
#
_symmetry.space_group_name_H-M   'P 1'
#
loop_
_entity.id
_entity.type
_entity.pdbx_description
1 polymer ?
#
loop_
_entity_poly.entity_id
_entity_poly.type
_entity_poly.pdbx_seq_one_letter_code
_entity_poly.pdbx_strand_id
1 'polypeptide(L)'
;MTKSKTLLSISCLMLLVMSCLAQGKVTLCPKEEKLPGPCEDIGGRYLCYIHFLGKYGLESKPQNCKCSPSGSDQKLCYCEIIC
;
A
#
# COMPACT_ATOMS: atom_id res chain seq x y z
N MET A 1 -29.97 7.35 35.63
CA MET A 1 -30.06 6.85 34.23
C MET A 1 -28.77 7.06 33.42
N THR A 2 -27.57 6.98 34.04
CA THR A 2 -26.28 7.20 33.35
C THR A 2 -25.46 5.92 33.14
N LYS A 3 -25.53 4.94 34.06
CA LYS A 3 -24.72 3.70 34.02
C LYS A 3 -24.90 2.85 32.75
N SER A 4 -26.12 2.76 32.21
CA SER A 4 -26.40 1.94 31.03
C SER A 4 -25.80 2.50 29.74
N LYS A 5 -25.86 3.83 29.55
CA LYS A 5 -25.24 4.51 28.40
C LYS A 5 -23.71 4.43 28.43
N THR A 6 -23.12 4.51 29.63
CA THR A 6 -21.66 4.39 29.81
C THR A 6 -21.18 2.96 29.54
N LEU A 7 -21.91 1.94 30.02
CA LEU A 7 -21.60 0.53 29.75
C LEU A 7 -21.68 0.19 28.26
N LEU A 8 -22.72 0.69 27.56
CA LEU A 8 -22.87 0.47 26.12
C LEU A 8 -21.73 1.12 25.31
N SER A 9 -21.32 2.33 25.70
CA SER A 9 -20.20 3.04 25.07
C SER A 9 -18.87 2.30 25.23
N ILE A 10 -18.58 1.82 26.45
CA ILE A 10 -17.37 1.03 26.74
C ILE A 10 -17.38 -0.27 25.94
N SER A 11 -18.53 -0.96 25.85
CA SER A 11 -18.67 -2.19 25.07
C SER A 11 -18.39 -1.96 23.58
N CYS A 12 -18.90 -0.87 22.99
CA CYS A 12 -18.60 -0.50 21.61
C CYS A 12 -17.11 -0.21 21.39
N LEU A 13 -16.48 0.52 22.32
CA LEU A 13 -15.06 0.83 22.24
C LEU A 13 -14.20 -0.44 22.25
N MET A 14 -14.53 -1.40 23.12
CA MET A 14 -13.81 -2.67 23.22
C MET A 14 -13.98 -3.52 21.95
N LEU A 15 -15.17 -3.55 21.36
CA LEU A 15 -15.43 -4.27 20.10
C LEU A 15 -14.59 -3.70 18.93
N LEU A 16 -14.45 -2.38 18.85
CA LEU A 16 -13.62 -1.70 17.85
C LEU A 16 -12.12 -1.98 18.03
N VAL A 17 -11.63 -2.01 19.28
CA VAL A 17 -10.23 -2.34 19.58
C VAL A 17 -9.89 -3.79 19.23
N MET A 18 -10.79 -4.73 19.55
CA MET A 18 -10.56 -6.15 19.24
C MET A 18 -10.55 -6.43 17.74
N SER A 19 -11.32 -5.69 16.95
CA SER A 19 -11.31 -5.81 15.49
C SER A 19 -10.05 -5.21 14.85
N CYS A 20 -9.41 -4.21 15.47
CA CYS A 20 -8.08 -3.72 15.06
C CYS A 20 -6.96 -4.73 15.32
N LEU A 21 -7.04 -5.49 16.41
CA LEU A 21 -6.01 -6.48 16.78
C LEU A 21 -6.06 -7.75 15.93
N ALA A 22 -7.15 -8.00 15.22
CA ALA A 22 -7.32 -9.13 14.32
C ALA A 22 -6.61 -8.94 12.94
N GLN A 23 -5.81 -7.89 12.76
CA GLN A 23 -5.04 -7.71 11.53
C GLN A 23 -4.00 -8.83 11.41
N GLY A 24 -4.30 -9.80 10.53
CA GLY A 24 -3.40 -10.89 10.18
C GLY A 24 -2.06 -10.38 9.66
N LYS A 25 -1.08 -11.29 9.57
CA LYS A 25 0.26 -10.98 9.06
C LYS A 25 0.15 -10.42 7.64
N VAL A 26 0.54 -9.16 7.47
CA VAL A 26 0.62 -8.49 6.16
C VAL A 26 1.60 -9.26 5.28
N THR A 27 1.14 -9.73 4.11
CA THR A 27 2.00 -10.38 3.13
C THR A 27 2.40 -9.37 2.07
N LEU A 28 3.67 -9.42 1.67
CA LEU A 28 4.19 -8.54 0.62
C LEU A 28 4.39 -9.37 -0.63
N CYS A 29 3.73 -8.96 -1.71
CA CYS A 29 3.86 -9.55 -3.03
C CYS A 29 4.73 -8.66 -3.92
N PRO A 30 5.84 -9.20 -4.47
CA PRO A 30 6.61 -8.49 -5.48
C PRO A 30 5.80 -8.39 -6.78
N LYS A 31 5.88 -7.23 -7.41
CA LYS A 31 5.17 -6.92 -8.66
C LYS A 31 6.09 -6.13 -9.57
N GLU A 32 6.04 -6.44 -10.86
CA GLU A 32 6.88 -5.83 -11.90
C GLU A 32 6.02 -5.42 -13.10
N GLU A 33 6.27 -4.24 -13.63
CA GLU A 33 5.54 -3.65 -14.75
C GLU A 33 6.50 -2.93 -15.69
N LYS A 34 6.28 -3.07 -17.00
CA LYS A 34 6.98 -2.26 -18.01
C LYS A 34 6.14 -1.02 -18.33
N LEU A 35 6.72 0.15 -18.14
CA LEU A 35 6.08 1.43 -18.44
C LEU A 35 6.83 2.16 -19.56
N PRO A 36 6.13 2.98 -20.36
CA PRO A 36 6.78 3.84 -21.34
C PRO A 36 7.62 4.92 -20.67
N GLY A 37 8.61 5.41 -21.41
CA GLY A 37 9.54 6.44 -20.97
C GLY A 37 10.72 5.91 -20.15
N PRO A 38 11.80 6.69 -20.03
CA PRO A 38 12.97 6.31 -19.27
C PRO A 38 12.71 6.34 -17.74
N CYS A 39 13.66 5.79 -16.99
CA CYS A 39 13.81 6.13 -15.59
C CYS A 39 14.51 7.48 -15.49
N GLU A 40 13.80 8.46 -14.95
CA GLU A 40 14.40 9.76 -14.62
C GLU A 40 15.45 9.57 -13.51
N ASP A 41 16.61 10.21 -13.66
CA ASP A 41 17.71 10.18 -12.68
C ASP A 41 17.24 10.56 -11.28
N ILE A 42 16.30 11.50 -11.22
CA ILE A 42 15.62 11.95 -10.01
C ILE A 42 14.13 11.63 -10.18
N GLY A 43 13.53 10.94 -9.22
CA GLY A 43 12.08 10.72 -9.20
C GLY A 43 11.58 9.45 -9.92
N GLY A 44 12.42 8.72 -10.67
CA GLY A 44 11.98 7.49 -11.35
C GLY A 44 11.32 6.45 -10.42
N ARG A 45 11.85 6.27 -9.20
CA ARG A 45 11.23 5.39 -8.18
C ARG A 45 9.86 5.89 -7.70
N TYR A 46 9.70 7.20 -7.58
CA TYR A 46 8.45 7.83 -7.17
C TYR A 46 7.38 7.69 -8.26
N LEU A 47 7.75 7.79 -9.53
CA LEU A 47 6.85 7.52 -10.65
C LEU A 47 6.34 6.08 -10.63
N CYS A 48 7.21 5.10 -10.36
CA CYS A 48 6.78 3.70 -10.18
C CYS A 48 5.83 3.56 -8.98
N TYR A 49 6.12 4.21 -7.86
CA TYR A 49 5.24 4.21 -6.68
C TYR A 49 3.84 4.77 -6.99
N ILE A 50 3.75 5.93 -7.65
CA ILE A 50 2.48 6.54 -8.02
C ILE A 50 1.71 5.67 -9.02
N HIS A 51 2.40 5.05 -9.99
CA HIS A 51 1.76 4.12 -10.91
C HIS A 51 1.13 2.93 -10.16
N PHE A 52 1.87 2.32 -9.23
CA PHE A 52 1.38 1.17 -8.48
C PHE A 52 0.24 1.54 -7.53
N LEU A 53 0.28 2.71 -6.89
CA LEU A 53 -0.85 3.23 -6.10
C LEU A 53 -2.11 3.38 -6.96
N GLY A 54 -1.97 3.97 -8.16
CA GLY A 54 -3.09 4.15 -9.07
C GLY A 54 -3.65 2.82 -9.61
N LYS A 55 -2.80 1.81 -9.78
CA LYS A 55 -3.18 0.50 -10.34
C LYS A 55 -3.77 -0.46 -9.30
N TYR A 56 -3.18 -0.53 -8.11
CA TYR A 56 -3.51 -1.54 -7.09
C TYR A 56 -4.29 -0.97 -5.89
N GLY A 57 -4.54 0.34 -5.83
CA GLY A 57 -5.26 0.98 -4.73
C GLY A 57 -4.36 1.43 -3.58
N LEU A 58 -4.87 2.32 -2.73
CA LEU A 58 -4.12 2.92 -1.62
C LEU A 58 -3.83 1.90 -0.50
N GLU A 59 -4.72 0.92 -0.35
CA GLU A 59 -4.61 -0.20 0.58
C GLU A 59 -3.45 -1.14 0.25
N SER A 60 -3.03 -1.18 -1.02
CA SER A 60 -1.89 -1.99 -1.48
C SER A 60 -0.55 -1.50 -0.94
N LYS A 61 -0.48 -0.27 -0.42
CA LYS A 61 0.73 0.36 0.16
C LYS A 61 2.05 -0.04 -0.55
N PRO A 62 2.25 0.37 -1.81
CA PRO A 62 3.46 0.02 -2.54
C PRO A 62 4.70 0.52 -1.83
N GLN A 63 5.70 -0.34 -1.72
CA GLN A 63 6.96 -0.03 -1.05
C GLN A 63 8.14 -0.70 -1.76
N ASN A 64 9.36 -0.35 -1.35
CA ASN A 64 10.59 -0.87 -1.94
C ASN A 64 10.66 -0.70 -3.48
N CYS A 65 10.07 0.39 -3.98
CA CYS A 65 9.95 0.63 -5.40
C CYS A 65 11.31 0.92 -6.06
N LYS A 66 11.53 0.30 -7.21
CA LYS A 66 12.73 0.45 -8.05
C LYS A 66 12.30 0.79 -9.47
N CYS A 67 13.12 1.62 -10.11
CA CYS A 67 13.03 1.92 -11.53
C CYS A 67 14.34 1.45 -12.17
N SER A 68 14.27 0.70 -13.26
CA SER A 68 15.43 0.34 -14.07
C SER A 68 15.15 0.59 -15.55
N PRO A 69 16.10 1.14 -16.33
CA PRO A 69 15.92 1.28 -17.78
C PRO A 69 15.65 -0.09 -18.43
N SER A 70 14.70 -0.15 -19.36
CA SER A 70 14.33 -1.37 -20.08
C SER A 70 14.27 -1.09 -21.59
N GLY A 71 15.40 -0.80 -22.21
CA GLY A 71 15.47 -0.38 -23.61
C GLY A 71 15.48 1.15 -23.75
N SER A 72 15.33 1.64 -24.99
CA SER A 72 15.56 3.05 -25.32
C SER A 72 14.48 4.02 -24.82
N ASP A 73 13.24 3.55 -24.64
CA ASP A 73 12.10 4.38 -24.24
C ASP A 73 11.11 3.63 -23.32
N GLN A 74 11.64 2.72 -22.50
CA GLN A 74 10.84 2.03 -21.49
C GLN A 74 11.61 1.90 -20.20
N LYS A 75 10.86 1.74 -19.12
CA LYS A 75 11.37 1.44 -17.78
C LYS A 75 10.68 0.21 -17.24
N LEU A 76 11.43 -0.51 -16.41
CA LEU A 76 10.94 -1.57 -15.57
C LEU A 76 10.70 -0.98 -14.18
N CYS A 77 9.46 -1.04 -13.72
CA CYS A 77 9.05 -0.67 -12.38
C CYS A 77 8.82 -1.92 -11.56
N TYR A 78 9.54 -2.05 -10.46
CA TYR A 78 9.32 -3.09 -9.45
C TYR A 78 8.84 -2.42 -8.16
N CYS A 79 7.82 -2.97 -7.51
CA CYS A 79 7.44 -2.61 -6.14
C CYS A 79 6.94 -3.85 -5.39
N GLU A 80 7.00 -3.82 -4.07
CA GLU A 80 6.32 -4.76 -3.19
C GLU A 80 5.00 -4.14 -2.74
N ILE A 81 3.90 -4.87 -2.88
CA ILE A 81 2.57 -4.42 -2.45
C ILE A 81 1.99 -5.39 -1.42
N ILE A 82 1.05 -4.91 -0.62
CA ILE A 82 0.23 -5.75 0.25
C ILE A 82 -0.67 -6.65 -0.61
N CYS A 83 -0.61 -7.93 -0.30
CA CYS A 83 -1.52 -9.00 -0.72
C CYS A 83 -1.87 -9.83 0.54
#